data_AF-A0A932JI20-F1
#
_entry.id   AF-A0A932JI20-F1
#
_cell.length_a   1.000
_cell.length_b   1.000
_cell.length_c   1.000
_cell.angle_alpha   90.00
_cell.angle_beta   90.00
_cell.angle_gamma   90.00
#
_symmetry.space_group_name_H-M   'P 1'
#
loop_
_entity.id
_entity.type
_entity.pdbx_description
1 polymer ?
#
loop_
_entity_poly.entity_id
_entity_poly.type
_entity_poly.pdbx_seq_one_letter_code
_entity_poly.pdbx_strand_id
1 'polypeptide(L)'
;MKIDIHAHILPEKWPDLKQKYGYEGFIYLDHHKKGAARMMKDNGQFFREIQENCWNPNVIIEDLDKHGVDKMVLCTVPVLFNYWARPHDTLDWSMFLNDH
;
A
#
# COMPACT_ATOMS: atom_id res chain seq x y z
N MET A 1 7.78 -10.96 24.53
CA MET A 1 6.94 -11.01 23.32
C MET A 1 6.03 -9.79 23.29
N LYS A 2 6.30 -8.86 22.37
CA LYS A 2 5.56 -7.65 22.04
C LYS A 2 5.04 -7.80 20.62
N ILE A 3 3.73 -7.65 20.43
CA ILE A 3 3.08 -7.80 19.14
C ILE A 3 2.45 -6.46 18.76
N ASP A 4 2.76 -5.96 17.58
CA ASP A 4 2.04 -4.85 16.96
C ASP A 4 0.89 -5.40 16.11
N ILE A 5 -0.33 -4.97 16.39
CA ILE A 5 -1.55 -5.45 15.73
C ILE A 5 -2.13 -4.42 14.75
N HIS A 6 -1.52 -3.25 14.62
CA HIS A 6 -2.02 -2.17 13.76
C HIS A 6 -0.88 -1.61 12.93
N ALA A 7 -0.54 -2.32 11.86
CA ALA A 7 0.45 -1.89 10.89
C ALA A 7 -0.10 -2.02 9.47
N HIS A 8 0.39 -1.14 8.60
CA HIS A 8 0.00 -1.13 7.20
C HIS A 8 1.20 -1.39 6.29
N ILE A 9 0.99 -2.24 5.29
CA ILE A 9 1.93 -2.53 4.21
C ILE A 9 1.23 -2.34 2.86
N LEU A 10 2.02 -2.07 1.83
CA LEU A 10 1.56 -1.97 0.44
C LEU A 10 2.58 -2.65 -0.48
N PRO A 11 2.13 -3.22 -1.62
CA PRO A 11 3.03 -3.62 -2.69
C PRO A 11 3.88 -2.44 -3.16
N GLU A 12 5.15 -2.67 -3.48
CA GLU A 12 6.02 -1.60 -3.99
C GLU A 12 5.47 -1.00 -5.30
N LYS A 13 4.87 -1.83 -6.16
CA LYS A 13 4.30 -1.41 -7.44
C LYS A 13 3.01 -2.17 -7.72
N TRP A 14 2.09 -1.53 -8.41
CA TRP A 14 0.89 -2.16 -8.98
C TRP A 14 0.52 -1.50 -10.31
N PRO A 15 -0.32 -2.15 -11.14
CA PRO A 15 -0.75 -1.58 -12.41
C PRO A 15 -1.50 -0.26 -12.23
N ASP A 16 -1.52 0.59 -13.26
CA ASP A 16 -2.43 1.74 -13.31
C ASP A 16 -3.88 1.22 -13.31
N LEU A 17 -4.57 1.36 -12.17
CA LEU A 17 -5.92 0.85 -11.99
C LEU A 17 -6.96 1.63 -12.81
N LYS A 18 -6.71 2.92 -13.09
CA LYS A 18 -7.56 3.71 -13.97
C LYS A 18 -7.50 3.17 -15.39
N GLN A 19 -6.30 2.84 -15.88
CA GLN A 19 -6.14 2.20 -17.18
C GLN A 19 -6.71 0.77 -17.19
N LYS A 20 -6.47 -0.02 -16.14
CA LYS A 20 -6.90 -1.42 -16.03
C LYS A 20 -8.43 -1.57 -16.00
N TYR A 21 -9.13 -0.76 -15.20
CA TYR A 21 -10.57 -0.88 -14.99
C TYR A 21 -11.40 0.10 -15.84
N GLY A 22 -10.76 1.12 -16.42
CA GLY A 22 -11.38 2.04 -17.38
C GLY A 22 -12.22 3.16 -16.76
N TYR A 23 -11.98 3.52 -15.50
CA TYR A 23 -12.61 4.66 -14.82
C TYR A 23 -11.72 5.23 -13.70
N GLU A 24 -12.08 6.41 -13.21
CA GLU A 24 -11.26 7.19 -12.27
C GLU A 24 -11.61 6.93 -10.79
N GLY A 25 -10.80 7.45 -9.87
CA GLY A 25 -10.93 7.39 -8.42
C GLY A 25 -9.82 6.61 -7.70
N PHE A 26 -8.84 6.06 -8.42
CA PHE A 26 -7.83 5.15 -7.85
C PHE A 26 -6.55 5.87 -7.39
N ILE A 27 -5.80 5.18 -6.51
CA ILE A 27 -4.46 5.60 -6.09
C ILE A 27 -3.39 4.88 -6.94
N TYR A 28 -2.37 5.61 -7.37
CA TYR A 28 -1.13 5.08 -7.92
C TYR A 28 0.08 5.54 -7.11
N LEU A 29 1.21 4.84 -7.27
CA LEU A 29 2.49 5.22 -6.67
C LEU A 29 3.40 5.93 -7.67
N ASP A 30 3.82 7.14 -7.32
CA ASP A 30 4.88 7.88 -7.98
C ASP A 30 6.20 7.72 -7.21
N HIS A 31 7.07 6.82 -7.70
CA HIS A 31 8.41 6.56 -7.17
C HIS A 31 9.40 7.65 -7.57
N HIS A 32 9.13 8.87 -7.08
CA HIS A 32 9.86 10.08 -7.45
C HIS A 32 11.31 10.14 -6.92
N LYS A 33 11.68 9.34 -5.91
CA LYS A 33 13.05 9.27 -5.39
C LYS A 33 13.36 7.90 -4.77
N LYS A 34 14.64 7.58 -4.60
CA LYS A 34 15.06 6.33 -3.95
C LYS A 34 14.55 6.28 -2.51
N GLY A 35 13.94 5.15 -2.13
CA GLY A 35 13.46 4.89 -0.77
C GLY A 35 12.17 5.63 -0.38
N ALA A 36 11.50 6.32 -1.32
CA ALA A 36 10.25 7.00 -1.04
C ALA A 36 9.34 7.08 -2.29
N ALA A 37 8.04 7.01 -2.06
CA ALA A 37 7.04 7.15 -3.11
C ALA A 37 5.93 8.11 -2.67
N ARG A 38 5.24 8.71 -3.64
CA ARG A 38 4.03 9.49 -3.39
C ARG A 38 2.83 8.67 -3.80
N MET A 39 1.88 8.52 -2.88
CA MET A 39 0.54 8.09 -3.18
C MET A 39 -0.19 9.25 -3.84
N MET A 40 -0.57 9.07 -5.09
CA MET A 40 -1.22 10.06 -5.92
C MET A 40 -2.60 9.54 -6.30
N LYS A 41 -3.60 10.41 -6.30
CA LYS A 41 -4.88 10.11 -6.97
C LYS A 41 -4.66 10.23 -8.48
N ASP A 42 -5.37 9.42 -9.24
CA ASP A 42 -5.32 9.41 -10.71
C ASP A 42 -5.67 10.76 -11.39
N ASN A 43 -6.32 11.68 -10.68
CA ASN A 43 -6.52 13.07 -11.10
C ASN A 43 -5.30 13.99 -10.86
N GLY A 44 -4.18 13.44 -10.41
CA GLY A 44 -2.94 14.17 -10.12
C GLY A 44 -2.87 14.77 -8.71
N GLN A 45 -3.90 14.62 -7.88
CA GLN A 45 -3.88 15.14 -6.52
C GLN A 45 -2.96 14.30 -5.62
N PHE A 46 -2.03 14.97 -4.93
CA PHE A 46 -1.21 14.35 -3.89
C PHE A 46 -2.08 13.90 -2.71
N PHE A 47 -1.88 12.65 -2.26
CA PHE A 47 -2.52 12.11 -1.06
C PHE A 47 -1.56 12.05 0.12
N ARG A 48 -0.43 11.34 -0.02
CA ARG A 48 0.57 11.15 1.04
C ARG A 48 1.93 10.73 0.46
N GLU A 49 3.03 11.10 1.10
CA GLU A 49 4.36 10.52 0.85
C GLU A 49 4.62 9.38 1.83
N ILE A 50 5.17 8.28 1.32
CA ILE A 50 5.50 7.06 2.03
C ILE A 50 6.99 6.75 1.87
N GLN A 51 7.57 6.09 2.86
CA GLN A 51 8.98 5.69 2.87
C GLN A 51 9.10 4.18 2.63
N GLU A 52 10.32 3.73 2.40
CA GLU A 52 10.65 2.34 2.06
C GLU A 52 10.08 1.29 3.05
N ASN A 53 9.91 1.65 4.32
CA ASN A 53 9.29 0.80 5.33
C ASN A 53 7.77 0.59 5.15
N CYS A 54 7.14 1.16 4.11
CA CYS A 54 5.78 0.82 3.72
C CYS A 54 5.69 -0.39 2.78
N TRP A 55 6.79 -0.84 2.17
CA TRP A 55 6.77 -1.95 1.20
C TRP A 55 7.98 -2.89 1.25
N ASN A 56 9.10 -2.50 1.88
CA ASN A 56 10.30 -3.33 1.95
C ASN A 56 10.36 -4.10 3.28
N PRO A 57 10.19 -5.44 3.28
CA PRO A 57 10.20 -6.25 4.51
C PRO A 57 11.51 -6.15 5.30
N ASN A 58 12.66 -5.96 4.64
CA ASN A 58 13.94 -5.87 5.34
C ASN A 58 14.03 -4.59 6.18
N VAL A 59 13.59 -3.46 5.63
CA VAL A 59 13.54 -2.19 6.36
C VAL A 59 12.51 -2.25 7.49
N ILE A 60 11.38 -2.92 7.27
CA ILE A 60 10.37 -3.16 8.32
C ILE A 60 10.99 -3.98 9.47
N ILE A 61 11.67 -5.08 9.18
CA ILE A 61 12.31 -5.94 10.19
C ILE A 61 13.35 -5.15 11.00
N GLU A 62 14.18 -4.34 10.36
CA GLU A 62 15.12 -3.46 11.06
C GLU A 62 14.41 -2.48 12.00
N ASP A 63 13.26 -1.93 11.59
CA ASP A 63 12.46 -1.05 12.43
C ASP A 63 11.79 -1.81 13.59
N LEU A 64 11.34 -3.06 13.39
CA LEU A 64 10.84 -3.93 14.46
C LEU A 64 11.92 -4.19 15.52
N ASP A 65 13.13 -4.53 15.09
CA ASP A 65 14.28 -4.79 15.97
C ASP A 65 14.63 -3.55 16.81
N LYS A 66 14.70 -2.37 16.18
CA LYS A 66 14.97 -1.09 16.86
C LYS A 66 13.95 -0.78 17.96
N HIS A 67 12.69 -1.21 17.78
CA HIS A 67 11.59 -0.92 18.71
C HIS A 67 11.25 -2.10 19.64
N GLY A 68 12.03 -3.19 19.58
CA GLY A 68 11.81 -4.41 20.36
C GLY A 68 10.44 -5.04 20.12
N VAL A 69 9.92 -4.99 18.89
CA VAL A 69 8.66 -5.62 18.48
C VAL A 69 8.96 -7.00 17.90
N ASP A 70 8.41 -8.05 18.50
CA ASP A 70 8.69 -9.45 18.09
C ASP A 70 7.86 -9.88 16.87
N LYS A 71 6.64 -9.36 16.72
CA LYS A 71 5.73 -9.68 15.61
C LYS A 71 4.88 -8.48 15.22
N MET A 72 4.54 -8.40 13.95
CA MET A 72 3.66 -7.37 13.40
C MET A 72 2.56 -8.03 12.54
N VAL A 73 1.32 -7.64 12.76
CA VAL A 73 0.18 -8.05 11.93
C VAL A 73 0.00 -7.03 10.82
N LEU A 74 0.01 -7.50 9.58
CA LEU A 74 -0.03 -6.65 8.39
C LEU A 74 -1.43 -6.56 7.80
N CYS A 75 -1.80 -5.37 7.36
CA CYS A 75 -2.98 -5.14 6.53
C CYS A 75 -2.70 -4.05 5.48
N THR A 76 -3.56 -3.93 4.48
CA THR A 76 -3.42 -2.84 3.49
C THR A 76 -3.78 -1.47 4.09
N VAL A 77 -3.39 -0.39 3.42
CA VAL A 77 -3.79 0.98 3.82
C VAL A 77 -5.25 1.23 3.45
N PRO A 78 -6.08 1.83 4.33
CA PRO A 78 -7.52 1.98 4.11
C PRO A 78 -7.94 2.70 2.82
N VAL A 79 -7.14 3.63 2.29
CA VAL A 79 -7.44 4.31 1.01
C VAL A 79 -7.47 3.33 -0.17
N LEU A 80 -6.87 2.15 -0.02
CA LEU A 80 -6.83 1.10 -1.03
C LEU A 80 -8.00 0.11 -0.91
N PHE A 81 -8.96 0.30 0.00
CA PHE A 81 -10.12 -0.59 0.11
C PHE A 81 -11.01 -0.59 -1.13
N ASN A 82 -11.12 0.53 -1.83
CA ASN A 82 -11.88 0.68 -3.08
C ASN A 82 -13.32 0.13 -3.00
N TYR A 83 -14.00 0.26 -1.86
CA TYR A 83 -15.39 -0.21 -1.68
C TYR A 83 -16.42 0.57 -2.51
N TRP A 84 -16.03 1.70 -3.08
CA TRP A 84 -16.85 2.49 -4.01
C TRP A 84 -16.78 1.98 -5.45
N ALA A 85 -15.77 1.16 -5.78
CA ALA A 85 -15.52 0.67 -7.14
C ALA A 85 -16.48 -0.48 -7.51
N ARG A 86 -16.42 -0.93 -8.76
CA ARG A 86 -17.28 -2.03 -9.22
C ARG A 86 -16.89 -3.32 -8.48
N PRO A 87 -17.85 -4.17 -8.04
CA PRO A 87 -17.54 -5.32 -7.20
C PRO A 87 -16.50 -6.29 -7.77
N HIS A 88 -16.53 -6.56 -9.09
CA HIS A 88 -15.55 -7.44 -9.73
C HIS A 88 -14.13 -6.85 -9.76
N ASP A 89 -14.02 -5.53 -9.93
CA ASP A 89 -12.72 -4.84 -9.93
C ASP A 89 -12.16 -4.78 -8.49
N THR A 90 -13.03 -4.53 -7.50
CA THR A 90 -12.65 -4.57 -6.07
C THR A 90 -12.21 -5.98 -5.65
N LEU A 91 -12.84 -7.03 -6.17
CA LEU A 91 -12.43 -8.42 -5.92
C LEU A 91 -11.05 -8.70 -6.49
N ASP A 92 -10.82 -8.39 -7.77
CA ASP A 92 -9.52 -8.56 -8.44
C ASP A 92 -8.41 -7.78 -7.70
N TRP A 93 -8.70 -6.54 -7.28
CA TRP A 93 -7.78 -5.73 -6.50
C TRP A 93 -7.50 -6.31 -5.11
N SER A 94 -8.54 -6.81 -4.42
CA SER A 94 -8.39 -7.42 -3.09
C SER A 94 -7.56 -8.69 -3.15
N MET A 95 -7.72 -9.52 -4.19
CA MET A 95 -6.89 -10.70 -4.41
C MET A 95 -5.42 -10.31 -4.62
N PHE A 96 -5.16 -9.33 -5.48
CA PHE A 96 -3.80 -8.82 -5.70
C PHE A 96 -3.15 -8.32 -4.41
N LEU A 97 -3.89 -7.58 -3.57
CA LEU A 97 -3.38 -7.08 -2.29
C LEU A 97 -3.13 -8.20 -1.27
N ASN A 98 -3.91 -9.28 -1.28
CA ASN A 98 -3.80 -10.38 -0.33
C ASN A 98 -2.73 -11.41 -0.73
N ASP A 99 -2.42 -11.54 -2.03
CA ASP A 99 -1.36 -12.41 -2.55
C ASP A 99 0.04 -11.81 -2.41
N HIS A 100 0.12 -10.50 -2.14
CA HIS A 100 1.36 -9.78 -1.86
C HIS A 100 1.97 -10.16 -0.50
#